data_AF-A0A5C7QGK0-F1
#
_entry.id   AF-A0A5C7QGK0-F1
#
_cell.length_a   1.000
_cell.length_b   1.000
_cell.length_c   1.000
_cell.angle_alpha   90.00
_cell.angle_beta   90.00
_cell.angle_gamma   90.00
#
_symmetry.space_group_name_H-M   'P 1'
#
loop_
_entity.id
_entity.type
_entity.pdbx_description
1 polymer ?
#
loop_
_entity_poly.entity_id
_entity_poly.type
_entity_poly.pdbx_seq_one_letter_code
_entity_poly.pdbx_strand_id
1 'polypeptide(L)'
;MSVFMSVSPVSDVESIASRLTMRNSLCHILLMAKQTDKMHWVYFIQHGNDGPIKIGRASDLKSRLSTLQISALENLYLRAAFPGDKADEMQLHRRFAANRLRGEWFEPTDDLLEIINSSPRDSIVGVKIQPRVLPSERLAYDDAREIWLNKHLSVEDALNRMPGWTFNTAYKEFGRRYSRRGVTKEQARDMAKRSAEIRMARSVVRQWTDDNPTARKRLATYSAVWKSRKFRNWEEARDALPDELHGMSRRTLERIFGGRTK
;
A
#
# COMPACT_ATOMS: atom_id res chain seq x y z
N MET A 1 46.22 9.30 -34.24
CA MET A 1 45.84 8.94 -32.85
C MET A 1 44.56 9.66 -32.49
N SER A 2 43.71 9.00 -31.70
CA SER A 2 42.37 9.38 -31.21
C SER A 2 41.19 9.17 -32.18
N VAL A 3 40.63 7.96 -32.08
CA VAL A 3 39.27 7.61 -32.50
C VAL A 3 38.36 7.76 -31.28
N PHE A 4 37.29 8.55 -31.44
CA PHE A 4 36.15 8.62 -30.54
C PHE A 4 35.47 7.24 -30.45
N MET A 5 35.26 6.71 -29.24
CA MET A 5 34.31 5.61 -29.02
C MET A 5 33.28 6.02 -27.98
N SER A 6 32.04 6.03 -28.43
CA SER A 6 30.81 6.21 -27.69
C SER A 6 30.64 5.14 -26.62
N VAL A 7 30.22 5.55 -25.42
CA VAL A 7 29.84 4.64 -24.34
C VAL A 7 28.35 4.33 -24.48
N SER A 8 28.02 3.08 -24.83
CA SER A 8 26.64 2.56 -24.92
C SER A 8 26.21 1.97 -23.56
N PRO A 9 24.94 2.14 -23.13
CA PRO A 9 24.47 1.78 -21.78
C PRO A 9 24.08 0.29 -21.59
N VAL A 10 24.67 -0.63 -22.34
CA VAL A 10 24.16 -2.02 -22.47
C VAL A 10 24.89 -3.02 -21.55
N SER A 11 25.89 -2.59 -20.76
CA SER A 11 26.76 -3.52 -20.01
C SER A 11 26.20 -4.06 -18.69
N ASP A 12 25.12 -3.49 -18.14
CA ASP A 12 24.71 -3.79 -16.76
C ASP A 12 23.62 -4.87 -16.65
N VAL A 13 22.88 -5.14 -17.74
CA VAL A 13 21.80 -6.13 -17.76
C VAL A 13 22.36 -7.56 -17.85
N GLU A 14 23.46 -7.75 -18.58
CA GLU A 14 24.14 -9.04 -18.70
C GLU A 14 24.80 -9.48 -17.38
N SER A 15 25.26 -8.54 -16.55
CA SER A 15 25.94 -8.84 -15.28
C SER A 15 25.02 -9.49 -14.23
N ILE A 16 23.71 -9.26 -14.31
CA ILE A 16 22.73 -9.89 -13.41
C ILE A 16 22.22 -11.22 -14.01
N ALA A 17 22.01 -11.25 -15.34
CA ALA A 17 21.61 -12.46 -16.05
C ALA A 17 22.67 -13.57 -15.97
N SER A 18 23.96 -13.25 -16.10
CA SER A 18 25.05 -14.23 -16.03
C SER A 18 25.21 -14.86 -14.63
N ARG A 19 24.76 -14.19 -13.56
CA ARG A 19 24.75 -14.77 -12.20
C ARG A 19 23.63 -15.78 -11.99
N LEU A 20 22.62 -15.82 -12.85
CA LEU A 20 21.49 -16.75 -12.75
C LEU A 20 21.76 -18.13 -13.39
N THR A 21 22.78 -18.27 -14.23
CA THR A 21 22.99 -19.51 -15.02
C THR A 21 24.10 -20.44 -14.49
N MET A 22 24.99 -19.98 -13.59
CA MET A 22 26.19 -20.73 -13.19
C MET A 22 26.14 -21.36 -11.77
N ARG A 23 25.06 -22.05 -11.39
CA ARG A 23 25.00 -22.70 -10.06
C ARG A 23 24.36 -24.09 -10.01
N ASN A 24 24.54 -24.88 -11.06
CA ASN A 24 24.22 -26.32 -11.08
C ASN A 24 25.43 -27.20 -10.72
N SER A 25 25.91 -27.15 -9.47
CA SER A 25 26.87 -28.15 -8.97
C SER A 25 26.72 -28.38 -7.46
N LEU A 26 26.32 -29.61 -7.11
CA LEU A 26 26.08 -30.11 -5.75
C LEU A 26 27.28 -29.90 -4.81
N CYS A 27 28.50 -29.76 -5.34
CA CYS A 27 29.71 -29.56 -4.57
C CYS A 27 29.81 -28.15 -3.93
N HIS A 28 29.19 -27.13 -4.53
CA HIS A 28 29.23 -25.75 -4.01
C HIS A 28 28.21 -25.50 -2.88
N ILE A 29 27.18 -26.35 -2.79
CA ILE A 29 26.13 -26.30 -1.76
C ILE A 29 26.66 -26.76 -0.40
N LEU A 30 27.61 -27.70 -0.38
CA LEU A 30 28.17 -28.24 0.87
C LEU A 30 29.20 -27.31 1.53
N LEU A 31 29.95 -26.52 0.75
CA LEU A 31 31.03 -25.67 1.26
C LEU A 31 30.57 -24.32 1.85
N MET A 32 29.32 -23.90 1.62
CA MET A 32 28.76 -22.65 2.19
C MET A 32 27.98 -22.87 3.50
N ALA A 33 27.99 -24.08 4.06
CA ALA A 33 27.31 -24.45 5.31
C ALA A 33 27.96 -23.85 6.59
N LYS A 34 28.59 -22.67 6.48
CA LYS A 34 29.24 -21.94 7.59
C LYS A 34 28.81 -20.47 7.69
N GLN A 35 27.53 -20.18 7.46
CA GLN A 35 26.86 -19.00 8.04
C GLN A 35 25.35 -19.22 7.94
N THR A 36 24.68 -19.47 9.06
CA THR A 36 23.21 -19.66 9.09
C THR A 36 22.51 -18.31 9.04
N ASP A 37 22.69 -17.55 7.96
CA ASP A 37 21.85 -16.41 7.69
C ASP A 37 20.52 -16.94 7.14
N LYS A 38 19.44 -16.69 7.89
CA LYS A 38 18.08 -16.93 7.40
C LYS A 38 17.95 -16.29 6.02
N MET A 39 17.60 -17.09 5.01
CA MET A 39 17.34 -16.58 3.66
C MET A 39 16.25 -15.51 3.74
N HIS A 40 16.61 -14.29 3.34
CA HIS A 40 15.70 -13.17 3.23
C HIS A 40 15.34 -12.95 1.76
N TRP A 41 14.16 -12.39 1.56
CA TRP A 41 13.64 -12.01 0.25
C TRP A 41 13.55 -10.51 0.18
N VAL A 42 14.05 -9.94 -0.91
CA VAL A 42 13.74 -8.57 -1.32
C VAL A 42 12.54 -8.62 -2.25
N TYR A 43 11.52 -7.81 -1.99
CA TYR A 43 10.23 -7.87 -2.66
C TYR A 43 9.77 -6.54 -3.21
N PHE A 44 8.88 -6.63 -4.20
CA PHE A 44 8.15 -5.52 -4.80
C PHE A 44 6.65 -5.76 -4.62
N ILE A 45 6.02 -4.98 -3.73
CA ILE A 45 4.57 -5.04 -3.49
C ILE A 45 3.92 -3.78 -4.05
N GLN A 46 2.97 -3.94 -4.96
CA GLN A 46 2.23 -2.84 -5.55
C GLN A 46 0.90 -2.61 -4.81
N HIS A 47 0.58 -1.35 -4.52
CA HIS A 47 -0.73 -0.96 -4.03
C HIS A 47 -1.70 -0.80 -5.21
N GLY A 48 -2.77 -1.60 -5.26
CA GLY A 48 -3.63 -1.62 -6.43
C GLY A 48 -2.91 -2.15 -7.69
N ASN A 49 -3.56 -2.04 -8.84
CA ASN A 49 -3.00 -2.53 -10.10
C ASN A 49 -1.85 -1.66 -10.64
N ASP A 50 -1.93 -0.34 -10.43
CA ASP A 50 -1.00 0.66 -10.98
C ASP A 50 -0.48 1.65 -9.93
N GLY A 51 -0.75 1.43 -8.65
CA GLY A 51 -0.34 2.36 -7.61
C GLY A 51 1.13 2.20 -7.21
N PRO A 52 1.54 2.90 -6.13
CA PRO A 52 2.90 2.88 -5.63
C PRO A 52 3.44 1.48 -5.36
N ILE A 53 4.73 1.31 -5.58
CA ILE A 53 5.44 0.05 -5.34
C ILE A 53 6.28 0.18 -4.07
N LYS A 54 6.08 -0.74 -3.14
CA LYS A 54 6.89 -0.91 -1.96
C LYS A 54 8.06 -1.84 -2.27
N ILE A 55 9.28 -1.37 -2.02
CA ILE A 55 10.49 -2.19 -2.04
C ILE A 55 10.85 -2.49 -0.59
N GLY A 56 10.88 -3.76 -0.21
CA GLY A 56 11.18 -4.14 1.16
C GLY A 56 11.81 -5.52 1.28
N ARG A 57 12.19 -5.89 2.51
CA ARG A 57 12.78 -7.20 2.82
C ARG A 57 11.96 -7.99 3.84
N ALA A 58 11.86 -9.30 3.67
CA ALA A 58 11.21 -10.19 4.64
C ALA A 58 11.81 -11.61 4.62
N SER A 59 11.80 -12.30 5.76
CA SER A 59 12.08 -13.75 5.81
C SER A 59 10.87 -14.60 5.43
N ASP A 60 9.66 -14.05 5.55
CA ASP A 60 8.39 -14.69 5.17
C ASP A 60 7.53 -13.66 4.42
N LEU A 61 7.44 -13.82 3.10
CA LEU A 61 6.68 -12.93 2.22
C LEU A 61 5.18 -13.02 2.44
N LYS A 62 4.65 -14.21 2.76
CA LYS A 62 3.21 -14.42 2.96
C LYS A 62 2.75 -13.69 4.20
N SER A 63 3.43 -13.92 5.33
CA SER A 63 3.15 -13.23 6.59
C SER A 63 3.32 -11.71 6.46
N ARG A 64 4.36 -11.27 5.73
CA ARG A 64 4.59 -9.85 5.48
C ARG A 64 3.47 -9.21 4.65
N LEU A 65 3.05 -9.84 3.56
CA LEU A 65 1.97 -9.35 2.71
C LEU A 65 0.66 -9.26 3.49
N SER A 66 0.30 -10.31 4.24
CA SER A 66 -0.90 -10.31 5.10
C SER A 66 -0.86 -9.19 6.13
N THR A 67 0.29 -8.95 6.76
CA THR A 67 0.46 -7.86 7.75
C THR A 67 0.29 -6.49 7.10
N LEU A 68 0.89 -6.27 5.92
CA LEU A 68 0.77 -5.00 5.21
C LEU A 68 -0.67 -4.74 4.75
N GLN A 69 -1.37 -5.77 4.30
CA GLN A 69 -2.75 -5.69 3.81
C GLN A 69 -3.73 -5.18 4.88
N ILE A 70 -3.51 -5.47 6.17
CA ILE A 70 -4.35 -4.99 7.28
C ILE A 70 -4.46 -3.45 7.29
N SER A 71 -3.37 -2.78 6.90
CA SER A 71 -3.27 -1.31 6.90
C SER A 71 -3.54 -0.68 5.53
N ALA A 72 -3.77 -1.48 4.49
CA ALA A 72 -4.01 -1.01 3.13
C ALA A 72 -5.52 -0.93 2.86
N LEU A 73 -5.96 0.17 2.25
CA LEU A 73 -7.36 0.35 1.85
C LEU A 73 -7.68 -0.41 0.55
N GLU A 74 -6.69 -0.62 -0.31
CA GLU A 74 -6.80 -1.42 -1.54
C GLU A 74 -5.97 -2.70 -1.44
N ASN A 75 -6.17 -3.61 -2.39
CA ASN A 75 -5.40 -4.85 -2.48
C ASN A 75 -3.92 -4.57 -2.75
N LEU A 76 -3.05 -5.34 -2.10
CA LEU A 76 -1.61 -5.36 -2.32
C LEU A 76 -1.24 -6.56 -3.19
N TYR A 77 -0.45 -6.30 -4.23
CA TYR A 77 -0.02 -7.29 -5.20
C TYR A 77 1.47 -7.53 -5.08
N LEU A 78 1.88 -8.76 -4.72
CA LEU A 78 3.30 -9.14 -4.84
C LEU A 78 3.63 -9.30 -6.32
N ARG A 79 4.46 -8.40 -6.85
CA ARG A 79 4.84 -8.35 -8.26
C ARG A 79 6.12 -9.10 -8.57
N ALA A 80 7.09 -9.06 -7.67
CA ALA A 80 8.33 -9.82 -7.77
C ALA A 80 8.96 -9.98 -6.38
N ALA A 81 9.76 -11.02 -6.19
CA ALA A 81 10.73 -11.09 -5.11
C ALA A 81 11.92 -11.98 -5.49
N PHE A 82 13.07 -11.73 -4.88
CA PHE A 82 14.29 -12.52 -5.08
C PHE A 82 15.02 -12.72 -3.75
N PRO A 83 15.81 -13.81 -3.60
CA PRO A 83 16.66 -13.98 -2.42
C PRO A 83 17.68 -12.85 -2.35
N GLY A 84 17.71 -12.13 -1.23
CA GLY A 84 18.57 -10.96 -1.07
C GLY A 84 18.60 -10.45 0.36
N ASP A 85 19.58 -9.61 0.64
CA ASP A 85 19.86 -9.09 1.97
C ASP A 85 19.51 -7.60 2.10
N LYS A 86 19.99 -6.99 3.20
CA LYS A 86 19.78 -5.56 3.47
C LYS A 86 20.54 -4.67 2.48
N ALA A 87 21.69 -5.11 1.98
CA ALA A 87 22.47 -4.34 1.02
C ALA A 87 21.76 -4.29 -0.34
N ASP A 88 21.11 -5.38 -0.76
CA ASP A 88 20.32 -5.43 -1.99
C ASP A 88 19.11 -4.47 -1.93
N GLU A 89 18.35 -4.50 -0.83
CA GLU A 89 17.24 -3.57 -0.59
C GLU A 89 17.72 -2.11 -0.64
N MET A 90 18.83 -1.81 0.03
CA MET A 90 19.39 -0.46 0.10
C MET A 90 19.89 0.03 -1.28
N GLN A 91 20.47 -0.84 -2.09
CA GLN A 91 20.86 -0.50 -3.46
C GLN A 91 19.65 -0.11 -4.31
N LEU A 92 18.56 -0.88 -4.24
CA LEU A 92 17.31 -0.54 -4.94
C LEU A 92 16.71 0.79 -4.43
N HIS A 93 16.70 1.00 -3.11
CA HIS A 93 16.23 2.26 -2.51
C HIS A 93 17.06 3.46 -2.95
N ARG A 94 18.37 3.30 -3.18
CA ARG A 94 19.26 4.33 -3.72
C ARG A 94 19.02 4.55 -5.20
N ARG A 95 18.93 3.48 -5.99
CA ARG A 95 18.65 3.54 -7.44
C ARG A 95 17.36 4.30 -7.75
N PHE A 96 16.30 4.04 -6.98
CA PHE A 96 14.99 4.67 -7.17
C PHE A 96 14.73 5.84 -6.20
N ALA A 97 15.77 6.43 -5.61
CA ALA A 97 15.60 7.52 -4.63
C ALA A 97 14.82 8.71 -5.20
N ALA A 98 15.03 9.04 -6.49
CA ALA A 98 14.34 10.12 -7.17
C ALA A 98 12.82 9.90 -7.30
N ASN A 99 12.37 8.64 -7.29
CA ASN A 99 10.97 8.24 -7.45
C ASN A 99 10.31 7.88 -6.10
N ARG A 100 10.97 8.16 -4.98
CA ARG A 100 10.46 7.83 -3.65
C ARG A 100 9.33 8.78 -3.28
N LEU A 101 8.15 8.24 -3.07
CA LEU A 101 6.97 8.99 -2.65
C LEU A 101 6.97 9.21 -1.13
N ARG A 102 7.07 8.13 -0.36
CA ARG A 102 7.10 8.19 1.12
C ARG A 102 7.64 6.91 1.72
N GLY A 103 8.66 7.03 2.57
CA GLY A 103 9.29 5.88 3.22
C GLY A 103 9.84 4.91 2.18
N GLU A 104 9.32 3.67 2.19
CA GLU A 104 9.72 2.59 1.28
C GLU A 104 8.79 2.46 0.05
N TRP A 105 7.97 3.48 -0.23
CA TRP A 105 7.04 3.49 -1.37
C TRP A 105 7.57 4.38 -2.50
N PHE A 106 7.52 3.86 -3.72
CA PHE A 106 8.09 4.43 -4.93
C PHE A 106 7.03 4.53 -6.04
N GLU A 107 7.20 5.50 -6.93
CA GLU A 107 6.40 5.61 -8.16
C GLU A 107 6.72 4.44 -9.11
N PRO A 108 5.73 3.82 -9.77
CA PRO A 108 5.95 2.73 -10.71
C PRO A 108 6.49 3.24 -12.05
N THR A 109 7.76 3.65 -12.08
CA THR A 109 8.45 4.07 -13.30
C THR A 109 8.77 2.89 -14.22
N ASP A 110 8.98 3.18 -15.50
CA ASP A 110 9.30 2.15 -16.50
C ASP A 110 10.52 1.31 -16.09
N ASP A 111 11.60 1.95 -15.61
CA ASP A 111 12.79 1.27 -15.07
C ASP A 111 12.49 0.32 -13.91
N LEU A 112 11.62 0.73 -12.97
CA LEU A 112 11.26 -0.11 -11.82
C LEU A 112 10.41 -1.31 -12.27
N LEU A 113 9.52 -1.08 -13.23
CA LEU A 113 8.63 -2.08 -13.79
C LEU A 113 9.38 -3.08 -14.67
N GLU A 114 10.41 -2.63 -15.38
CA GLU A 114 11.30 -3.49 -16.17
C GLU A 114 12.01 -4.51 -15.27
N ILE A 115 12.60 -4.05 -14.16
CA ILE A 115 13.24 -4.94 -13.16
C ILE A 115 12.26 -5.98 -12.61
N ILE A 116 11.02 -5.55 -12.33
CA ILE A 116 9.98 -6.44 -11.83
C ILE A 116 9.61 -7.50 -12.87
N ASN A 117 9.52 -7.10 -14.14
CA ASN A 117 9.16 -8.00 -15.24
C ASN A 117 10.29 -8.94 -15.65
N SER A 118 11.55 -8.53 -15.48
CA SER A 118 12.74 -9.36 -15.75
C SER A 118 13.06 -10.32 -14.61
N SER A 119 12.40 -10.20 -13.46
CA SER A 119 12.60 -11.09 -12.32
C SER A 119 11.95 -12.47 -12.59
N PRO A 120 12.62 -13.59 -12.27
CA PRO A 120 12.05 -14.94 -12.46
C PRO A 120 10.71 -15.10 -11.74
N ARG A 121 9.65 -15.47 -12.47
CA ARG A 121 8.26 -15.56 -11.98
C ARG A 121 7.98 -16.80 -11.11
N ASP A 122 8.86 -17.80 -11.15
CA ASP A 122 8.51 -19.17 -10.74
C ASP A 122 9.17 -19.69 -9.45
N SER A 123 9.67 -18.83 -8.56
CA SER A 123 10.53 -19.31 -7.44
C SER A 123 10.05 -19.00 -6.02
N ILE A 124 8.81 -18.55 -5.80
CA ILE A 124 8.31 -18.27 -4.44
C ILE A 124 7.26 -19.30 -4.04
N VAL A 125 7.71 -20.31 -3.29
CA VAL A 125 6.83 -21.35 -2.71
C VAL A 125 5.74 -20.68 -1.86
N GLY A 126 4.48 -20.82 -2.26
CA GLY A 126 3.31 -20.48 -1.44
C GLY A 126 2.76 -19.05 -1.55
N VAL A 127 3.32 -18.18 -2.41
CA VAL A 127 2.73 -16.87 -2.72
C VAL A 127 2.52 -16.74 -4.23
N LYS A 128 1.26 -16.65 -4.67
CA LYS A 128 0.94 -16.42 -6.08
C LYS A 128 1.42 -15.03 -6.48
N ILE A 129 2.41 -14.95 -7.36
CA ILE A 129 2.78 -13.70 -8.03
C ILE A 129 1.64 -13.34 -8.98
N GLN A 130 1.09 -12.13 -8.83
CA GLN A 130 0.00 -11.70 -9.70
C GLN A 130 0.57 -10.98 -10.93
N PRO A 131 0.30 -11.46 -12.16
CA PRO A 131 0.79 -10.82 -13.36
C PRO A 131 0.27 -9.39 -13.45
N ARG A 132 1.10 -8.50 -14.00
CA ARG A 132 0.68 -7.16 -14.40
C ARG A 132 0.07 -7.25 -15.79
N VAL A 133 -1.09 -6.63 -16.00
CA VAL A 133 -1.65 -6.43 -17.34
C VAL A 133 -0.79 -5.39 -18.06
N LEU A 134 -0.15 -5.79 -19.17
CA LEU A 134 0.82 -4.95 -19.87
C LEU A 134 0.10 -3.83 -20.67
N PRO A 135 0.77 -2.69 -20.94
CA PRO A 135 0.23 -1.63 -21.79
C PRO A 135 -0.20 -2.10 -23.19
N SER A 136 0.35 -3.19 -23.72
CA SER A 136 -0.02 -3.78 -25.01
C SER A 136 -1.37 -4.49 -25.02
N GLU A 137 -1.92 -4.83 -23.85
CA GLU A 137 -3.28 -5.38 -23.68
C GLU A 137 -4.29 -4.29 -23.30
N ARG A 138 -3.84 -3.03 -23.28
CA ARG A 138 -4.65 -1.88 -22.95
C ARG A 138 -5.48 -1.48 -24.16
N LEU A 139 -6.79 -1.34 -23.95
CA LEU A 139 -7.70 -0.80 -24.96
C LEU A 139 -7.15 0.55 -25.46
N ALA A 140 -7.29 0.82 -26.76
CA ALA A 140 -6.80 2.06 -27.34
C ALA A 140 -7.41 3.29 -26.63
N TYR A 141 -6.65 4.39 -26.62
CA TYR A 141 -7.00 5.59 -25.84
C TYR A 141 -8.38 6.14 -26.19
N ASP A 142 -8.70 6.26 -27.49
CA ASP A 142 -9.97 6.84 -27.94
C ASP A 142 -11.17 5.94 -27.59
N ASP A 143 -11.04 4.63 -27.78
CA ASP A 143 -12.06 3.65 -27.42
C ASP A 143 -12.31 3.62 -25.91
N ALA A 144 -11.23 3.66 -25.11
CA ALA A 144 -11.31 3.71 -23.66
C ALA A 144 -11.93 5.04 -23.19
N ARG A 145 -11.59 6.16 -23.83
CA ARG A 145 -12.19 7.46 -23.51
C ARG A 145 -13.69 7.46 -23.75
N GLU A 146 -14.15 6.89 -24.86
CA GLU A 146 -15.58 6.80 -25.18
C GLU A 146 -16.33 5.96 -24.13
N ILE A 147 -15.80 4.78 -23.80
CA ILE A 147 -16.40 3.88 -22.79
C ILE A 147 -16.40 4.55 -21.41
N TRP A 148 -15.30 5.19 -21.02
CA TRP A 148 -15.20 5.90 -19.76
C TRP A 148 -16.18 7.07 -19.68
N LEU A 149 -16.39 7.84 -20.74
CA LEU A 149 -17.31 8.98 -20.69
C LEU A 149 -18.77 8.59 -20.88
N ASN A 150 -19.07 7.32 -21.19
CA ASN A 150 -20.43 6.84 -21.37
C ASN A 150 -21.27 6.89 -20.07
N LYS A 151 -22.22 7.83 -20.02
CA LYS A 151 -23.12 8.09 -18.89
C LYS A 151 -24.09 6.94 -18.56
N HIS A 152 -24.26 5.98 -19.47
CA HIS A 152 -25.17 4.84 -19.29
C HIS A 152 -24.49 3.63 -18.64
N LEU A 153 -23.15 3.63 -18.54
CA LEU A 153 -22.39 2.54 -17.91
C LEU A 153 -22.04 2.88 -16.46
N SER A 154 -22.16 1.90 -15.56
CA SER A 154 -21.57 2.01 -14.22
C SER A 154 -20.04 2.05 -14.31
N VAL A 155 -19.35 2.47 -13.23
CA VAL A 155 -17.87 2.51 -13.20
C VAL A 155 -17.29 1.11 -13.42
N GLU A 156 -17.91 0.12 -12.81
CA GLU A 156 -17.53 -1.29 -12.94
C GLU A 156 -17.72 -1.79 -14.37
N ASP A 157 -18.88 -1.52 -14.98
CA ASP A 157 -19.16 -1.94 -16.36
C ASP A 157 -18.21 -1.28 -17.37
N ALA A 158 -17.81 -0.03 -17.12
CA ALA A 158 -16.88 0.67 -17.99
C ALA A 158 -15.47 0.07 -17.88
N LEU A 159 -14.98 -0.20 -16.68
CA LEU A 159 -13.66 -0.80 -16.47
C LEU A 159 -13.60 -2.24 -17.02
N ASN A 160 -14.67 -3.02 -16.87
CA ASN A 160 -14.76 -4.35 -17.45
C ASN A 160 -14.66 -4.34 -18.98
N ARG A 161 -15.03 -3.23 -19.64
CA ARG A 161 -14.97 -3.05 -21.09
C ARG A 161 -13.68 -2.35 -21.57
N MET A 162 -12.83 -1.89 -20.66
CA MET A 162 -11.55 -1.26 -20.99
C MET A 162 -10.40 -2.09 -20.42
N PRO A 163 -10.09 -3.24 -21.05
CA PRO A 163 -8.95 -4.06 -20.62
C PRO A 163 -7.68 -3.20 -20.54
N GLY A 164 -6.86 -3.44 -19.51
CA GLY A 164 -5.65 -2.66 -19.23
C GLY A 164 -5.88 -1.22 -18.74
N TRP A 165 -7.13 -0.77 -18.59
CA TRP A 165 -7.46 0.49 -17.91
C TRP A 165 -7.97 0.23 -16.50
N THR A 166 -7.58 1.10 -15.58
CA THR A 166 -7.98 1.08 -14.18
C THR A 166 -8.71 2.36 -13.84
N PHE A 167 -9.43 2.38 -12.71
CA PHE A 167 -10.15 3.58 -12.29
C PHE A 167 -9.22 4.80 -12.22
N ASN A 168 -8.03 4.66 -11.64
CA ASN A 168 -7.10 5.76 -11.46
C ASN A 168 -6.48 6.22 -12.77
N THR A 169 -6.13 5.30 -13.68
CA THR A 169 -5.57 5.67 -14.98
C THR A 169 -6.64 6.34 -15.85
N ALA A 170 -7.84 5.78 -15.92
CA ALA A 170 -8.95 6.41 -16.64
C ALA A 170 -9.37 7.76 -16.00
N TYR A 171 -9.35 7.88 -14.68
CA TYR A 171 -9.64 9.13 -13.99
C TYR A 171 -8.56 10.19 -14.21
N LYS A 172 -7.28 9.82 -14.21
CA LYS A 172 -6.16 10.74 -14.44
C LYS A 172 -6.15 11.25 -15.88
N GLU A 173 -6.37 10.36 -16.85
CA GLU A 173 -6.33 10.69 -18.29
C GLU A 173 -7.63 11.36 -18.78
N PHE A 174 -8.79 10.86 -18.35
CA PHE A 174 -10.09 11.29 -18.89
C PHE A 174 -10.92 12.12 -17.92
N GLY A 175 -10.48 12.28 -16.68
CA GLY A 175 -11.16 13.05 -15.66
C GLY A 175 -12.39 12.34 -15.07
N ARG A 176 -13.24 13.13 -14.39
CA ARG A 176 -14.45 12.63 -13.71
C ARG A 176 -15.47 12.10 -14.73
N ARG A 177 -15.91 10.84 -14.55
CA ARG A 177 -17.14 10.35 -15.19
C ARG A 177 -18.32 11.21 -14.74
N TYR A 178 -19.22 11.54 -15.66
CA TYR A 178 -20.45 12.27 -15.36
C TYR A 178 -21.07 11.80 -14.04
N SER A 179 -21.21 12.73 -13.10
CA SER A 179 -21.79 12.50 -11.78
C SER A 179 -23.22 11.97 -11.93
N ARG A 180 -23.43 10.66 -11.79
CA ARG A 180 -24.77 10.13 -11.50
C ARG A 180 -24.88 9.91 -10.00
N ARG A 181 -25.73 10.76 -9.41
CA ARG A 181 -25.96 11.04 -7.98
C ARG A 181 -24.78 11.73 -7.29
N GLY A 182 -24.66 13.03 -7.57
CA GLY A 182 -24.00 13.95 -6.65
C GLY A 182 -24.64 13.78 -5.27
N VAL A 183 -23.78 13.54 -4.27
CA VAL A 183 -24.12 13.62 -2.85
C VAL A 183 -25.02 14.86 -2.66
N THR A 184 -26.22 14.68 -2.12
CA THR A 184 -27.12 15.84 -1.90
C THR A 184 -26.40 16.87 -1.03
N LYS A 185 -26.77 18.15 -1.10
CA LYS A 185 -26.18 19.18 -0.23
C LYS A 185 -26.22 18.77 1.25
N GLU A 186 -27.27 18.06 1.65
CA GLU A 186 -27.43 17.51 2.99
C GLU A 186 -26.45 16.38 3.28
N GLN A 187 -26.34 15.38 2.40
CA GLN A 187 -25.36 14.30 2.54
C GLN A 187 -23.91 14.84 2.54
N ALA A 188 -23.62 15.90 1.78
CA ALA A 188 -22.30 16.51 1.71
C ALA A 188 -21.97 17.27 3.01
N ARG A 189 -22.95 17.97 3.58
CA ARG A 189 -22.86 18.58 4.91
C ARG A 189 -22.67 17.54 6.00
N ASP A 190 -23.41 16.43 5.95
CA ASP A 190 -23.26 15.33 6.90
C ASP A 190 -21.87 14.68 6.81
N MET A 191 -21.36 14.47 5.59
CA MET A 191 -20.01 13.97 5.38
C MET A 191 -18.96 14.95 5.90
N ALA A 192 -19.10 16.25 5.62
CA ALA A 192 -18.20 17.28 6.12
C ALA A 192 -18.22 17.36 7.66
N LYS A 193 -19.40 17.26 8.27
CA LYS A 193 -19.59 17.22 9.74
C LYS A 193 -18.90 15.98 10.33
N ARG A 194 -19.12 14.80 9.76
CA ARG A 194 -18.45 13.55 10.17
C ARG A 194 -16.92 13.64 10.03
N SER A 195 -16.43 14.24 8.94
CA SER A 195 -14.99 14.46 8.73
C SER A 195 -14.40 15.49 9.70
N ALA A 196 -15.16 16.50 10.12
CA ALA A 196 -14.76 17.44 11.17
C ALA A 196 -14.70 16.75 12.55
N GLU A 197 -15.72 15.98 12.91
CA GLU A 197 -15.76 15.16 14.14
C GLU A 197 -14.56 14.20 14.21
N ILE A 198 -14.24 13.54 13.09
CA ILE A 198 -13.09 12.63 12.99
C ILE A 198 -11.75 13.36 13.21
N ARG A 199 -11.62 14.58 12.66
CA ARG A 199 -10.41 15.40 12.84
C ARG A 199 -10.28 15.88 14.29
N MET A 200 -11.38 16.32 14.90
CA MET A 200 -11.42 16.71 16.31
C MET A 200 -11.07 15.53 17.22
N ALA A 201 -11.67 14.36 17.00
CA ALA A 201 -11.36 13.14 17.74
C ALA A 201 -9.88 12.76 17.67
N ARG A 202 -9.28 12.82 16.46
CA ARG A 202 -7.85 12.57 16.30
C ARG A 202 -6.98 13.64 16.96
N SER A 203 -7.41 14.89 16.95
CA SER A 203 -6.72 16.00 17.63
C SER A 203 -6.76 15.85 19.16
N VAL A 204 -7.90 15.48 19.73
CA VAL A 204 -8.07 15.24 21.17
C VAL A 204 -7.24 14.04 21.62
N VAL A 205 -7.27 12.94 20.86
CA VAL A 205 -6.40 11.79 21.11
C VAL A 205 -4.93 12.21 21.02
N ARG A 206 -4.57 13.05 20.04
CA ARG A 206 -3.19 13.55 19.89
C ARG A 206 -2.73 14.36 21.09
N GLN A 207 -3.57 15.26 21.61
CA GLN A 207 -3.32 16.02 22.84
C GLN A 207 -3.09 15.12 24.07
N TRP A 208 -3.58 13.88 24.04
CA TRP A 208 -3.36 12.88 25.10
C TRP A 208 -2.23 11.89 24.80
N THR A 209 -1.56 12.00 23.65
CA THR A 209 -0.48 11.09 23.25
C THR A 209 0.87 11.78 23.03
N ASP A 210 0.94 13.11 23.12
CA ASP A 210 2.21 13.83 23.08
C ASP A 210 3.06 13.50 24.33
N ASP A 211 4.15 12.77 24.10
CA ASP A 211 5.39 12.51 24.86
C ASP A 211 5.45 12.67 26.39
N ASN A 212 4.33 12.53 27.10
CA ASN A 212 4.25 12.59 28.55
C ASN A 212 3.75 11.24 29.11
N PRO A 213 4.52 10.53 29.98
CA PRO A 213 4.08 9.29 30.64
C PRO A 213 2.70 9.39 31.31
N THR A 214 2.34 10.59 31.75
CA THR A 214 1.05 10.91 32.36
C THR A 214 -0.14 10.76 31.39
N ALA A 215 0.10 10.90 30.09
CA ALA A 215 -0.94 10.97 29.06
C ALA A 215 -1.44 9.56 28.65
N ARG A 216 -0.56 8.56 28.57
CA ARG A 216 -0.95 7.14 28.41
C ARG A 216 -1.79 6.63 29.57
N LYS A 217 -1.50 7.08 30.79
CA LYS A 217 -2.27 6.73 32.00
C LYS A 217 -3.70 7.27 31.92
N ARG A 218 -3.89 8.50 31.41
CA ARG A 218 -5.22 9.10 31.17
C ARG A 218 -6.04 8.33 30.14
N LEU A 219 -5.44 7.98 28.99
CA LEU A 219 -6.14 7.21 27.96
C LEU A 219 -6.62 5.84 28.49
N ALA A 220 -5.79 5.16 29.29
CA ALA A 220 -6.17 3.90 29.93
C ALA A 220 -7.32 4.07 30.93
N THR A 221 -7.27 5.13 31.76
CA THR A 221 -8.36 5.47 32.70
C THR A 221 -9.66 5.76 31.96
N TYR A 222 -9.64 6.59 30.91
CA TYR A 222 -10.83 6.92 30.13
C TYR A 222 -11.36 5.72 29.35
N SER A 223 -10.48 4.86 28.81
CA SER A 223 -10.91 3.62 28.18
C SER A 223 -11.60 2.67 29.17
N ALA A 224 -11.12 2.62 30.42
CA ALA A 224 -11.74 1.81 31.48
C ALA A 224 -13.12 2.37 31.88
N VAL A 225 -13.26 3.70 32.00
CA VAL A 225 -14.57 4.35 32.24
C VAL A 225 -15.54 4.03 31.09
N TRP A 226 -15.12 4.24 29.84
CA TRP A 226 -15.95 3.98 28.66
C TRP A 226 -16.44 2.52 28.57
N LYS A 227 -15.57 1.56 28.87
CA LYS A 227 -15.87 0.11 28.84
C LYS A 227 -16.53 -0.41 30.11
N SER A 228 -16.69 0.43 31.14
CA SER A 228 -17.24 -0.01 32.42
C SER A 228 -18.70 -0.42 32.29
N ARG A 229 -19.02 -1.63 32.78
CA ARG A 229 -20.39 -2.15 32.88
C ARG A 229 -21.23 -1.41 33.94
N LYS A 230 -20.62 -0.52 34.74
CA LYS A 230 -21.33 0.29 35.75
C LYS A 230 -22.36 1.23 35.12
N PHE A 231 -22.07 1.73 33.93
CA PHE A 231 -22.98 2.62 33.19
C PHE A 231 -24.04 1.79 32.46
N ARG A 232 -25.28 2.26 32.42
CA ARG A 232 -26.41 1.54 31.79
C ARG A 232 -26.40 1.71 30.27
N ASN A 233 -25.97 2.88 29.81
CA ASN A 233 -25.90 3.21 28.39
C ASN A 233 -24.59 3.97 28.09
N TRP A 234 -24.39 4.29 26.82
CA TRP A 234 -23.17 4.97 26.37
C TRP A 234 -23.16 6.47 26.73
N GLU A 235 -24.32 7.08 26.97
CA GLU A 235 -24.46 8.49 27.34
C GLU A 235 -23.97 8.70 28.77
N GLU A 236 -24.41 7.87 29.71
CA GLU A 236 -23.90 7.85 31.09
C GLU A 236 -22.38 7.61 31.13
N ALA A 237 -21.88 6.72 30.27
CA ALA A 237 -20.44 6.46 30.17
C ALA A 237 -19.68 7.65 29.60
N ARG A 238 -20.28 8.40 28.67
CA ARG A 238 -19.70 9.61 28.08
C ARG A 238 -19.71 10.76 29.08
N ASP A 239 -20.78 10.92 29.85
CA ASP A 239 -20.90 12.00 30.83
C ASP A 239 -19.92 11.81 32.00
N ALA A 240 -19.44 10.58 32.23
CA ALA A 240 -18.34 10.27 33.14
C ALA A 240 -16.93 10.48 32.54
N LEU A 241 -16.82 10.83 31.25
CA LEU A 241 -15.58 11.22 30.59
C LEU A 241 -15.39 12.75 30.69
N PRO A 242 -14.17 13.25 30.40
CA PRO A 242 -13.91 14.70 30.36
C PRO A 242 -14.85 15.45 29.40
N ASP A 243 -15.16 16.70 29.75
CA ASP A 243 -16.13 17.54 29.04
C ASP A 243 -15.82 17.70 27.55
N GLU A 244 -14.54 17.63 27.16
CA GLU A 244 -14.11 17.72 25.76
C GLU A 244 -14.64 16.58 24.88
N LEU A 245 -15.14 15.50 25.50
CA LEU A 245 -15.72 14.33 24.82
C LEU A 245 -17.25 14.32 24.77
N HIS A 246 -17.93 15.16 25.54
CA HIS A 246 -19.40 15.14 25.63
C HIS A 246 -20.07 15.46 24.29
N GLY A 247 -19.43 16.28 23.46
CA GLY A 247 -19.87 16.61 22.10
C GLY A 247 -19.63 15.52 21.06
N MET A 248 -18.96 14.41 21.40
CA MET A 248 -18.63 13.36 20.43
C MET A 248 -19.75 12.33 20.28
N SER A 249 -19.96 11.88 19.04
CA SER A 249 -20.89 10.79 18.75
C SER A 249 -20.37 9.44 19.29
N ARG A 250 -21.30 8.54 19.67
CA ARG A 250 -20.99 7.18 20.14
C ARG A 250 -19.97 6.46 19.27
N ARG A 251 -20.17 6.48 17.95
CA ARG A 251 -19.29 5.82 16.97
C ARG A 251 -17.85 6.35 17.03
N THR A 252 -17.71 7.65 17.30
CA THR A 252 -16.40 8.30 17.45
C THR A 252 -15.72 7.83 18.74
N LEU A 253 -16.45 7.76 19.85
CA LEU A 253 -15.94 7.23 21.12
C LEU A 253 -15.58 5.74 21.03
N GLU A 254 -16.38 4.93 20.34
CA GLU A 254 -16.07 3.51 20.04
C GLU A 254 -14.80 3.37 19.20
N ARG A 255 -14.51 4.33 18.32
CA ARG A 255 -13.27 4.34 17.53
C ARG A 255 -12.05 4.77 18.34
N ILE A 256 -12.23 5.61 19.36
CA ILE A 256 -11.16 6.08 20.26
C ILE A 256 -10.82 4.99 21.29
N PHE A 257 -11.84 4.45 21.97
CA PHE A 257 -11.66 3.57 23.12
C PHE A 257 -11.90 2.09 22.82
N GLY A 258 -12.47 1.76 21.67
CA GLY A 258 -12.94 0.42 21.31
C GLY A 258 -14.43 0.22 21.58
N GLY A 259 -14.96 -0.88 21.05
CA GLY A 259 -16.37 -1.27 21.25
C GLY A 259 -16.69 -1.44 22.74
N ARG A 260 -17.89 -0.99 23.13
CA ARG A 260 -18.45 -1.22 24.47
C ARG A 260 -19.13 -2.58 24.46
N THR A 261 -18.75 -3.46 25.37
CA THR A 261 -19.48 -4.71 25.62
C THR A 261 -20.90 -4.37 26.05
N LYS A 262 -21.89 -5.02 25.43
CA LYS A 262 -23.29 -4.93 25.86
C LYS A 262 -23.43 -5.38 27.31
#